data_AF-A0A1V8U6G9-F1
#
_entry.id   AF-A0A1V8U6G9-F1
#
_cell.length_a   1.000
_cell.length_b   1.000
_cell.length_c   1.000
_cell.angle_alpha   90.00
_cell.angle_beta   90.00
_cell.angle_gamma   90.00
#
_symmetry.space_group_name_H-M   'P 1'
#
loop_
_entity.id
_entity.type
_entity.pdbx_description
1 polymer ?
#
loop_
_entity_poly.entity_id
_entity_poly.type
_entity_poly.pdbx_seq_one_letter_code
_entity_poly.pdbx_strand_id
1 'polypeptide(L)'
;MPRSLRFSRTSVYGRVALQRSFSTSPQWQKKSGGKPSQEAKQANPKSSVSAEEDPYDFTTLEADIASSIERLKTDLSKLRAGGRFNPEVVENLRVQPQKGSNQTVKLSDVAQVIPKGRTVQVIVGESDHLKPVSTAISSSTLSLTPQPDPTGSNPLLLLLSIPPPTADSRRATLAEATKAGEKASTAVRDARGKQQKKLRALQLAKSVRPDDLKKAGGLMEKVVEKGAAEVKRVVDGARKVFDSG
;
A
#
# COMPACT_ATOMS: atom_id res chain seq x y z
N MET A 1 -74.34 28.30 3.16
CA MET A 1 -73.80 28.79 4.46
C MET A 1 -74.86 28.58 5.53
N PRO A 2 -74.55 28.42 6.84
CA PRO A 2 -73.39 27.82 7.52
C PRO A 2 -73.84 26.75 8.56
N ARG A 3 -72.93 25.95 9.13
CA ARG A 3 -72.75 25.78 10.60
C ARG A 3 -71.75 24.66 10.91
N SER A 4 -70.73 25.07 11.64
CA SER A 4 -69.69 24.26 12.26
C SER A 4 -70.25 23.30 13.32
N LEU A 5 -69.68 22.09 13.40
CA LEU A 5 -69.66 21.32 14.64
C LEU A 5 -68.21 20.86 14.87
N ARG A 6 -67.56 21.53 15.83
CA ARG A 6 -66.25 21.17 16.37
C ARG A 6 -66.44 19.94 17.25
N PHE A 7 -65.78 18.84 16.90
CA PHE A 7 -65.67 17.69 17.79
C PHE A 7 -64.56 17.94 18.81
N SER A 8 -64.96 17.99 20.09
CA SER A 8 -64.08 17.86 21.24
C SER A 8 -63.66 16.40 21.40
N ARG A 9 -62.36 16.13 21.43
CA ARG A 9 -61.80 14.95 22.09
C ARG A 9 -60.63 15.40 22.94
N THR A 10 -60.90 15.52 24.23
CA THR A 10 -59.92 15.60 25.30
C THR A 10 -59.08 14.33 25.28
N SER A 11 -57.78 14.48 25.05
CA SER A 11 -56.80 13.41 25.19
C SER A 11 -56.46 13.25 26.68
N VAL A 12 -56.82 12.09 27.22
CA VAL A 12 -56.48 11.67 28.58
C VAL A 12 -55.01 11.27 28.59
N TYR A 13 -54.14 12.13 29.12
CA TYR A 13 -52.77 11.75 29.44
C TYR A 13 -52.80 10.85 30.69
N GLY A 14 -52.81 9.54 30.46
CA GLY A 14 -52.53 8.54 31.50
C GLY A 14 -51.08 8.66 31.95
N ARG A 15 -50.88 9.02 33.23
CA ARG A 15 -49.60 8.91 33.92
C ARG A 15 -49.27 7.42 34.11
N VAL A 16 -48.40 6.87 33.27
CA VAL A 16 -47.78 5.57 33.53
C VAL A 16 -46.59 5.79 34.44
N ALA A 17 -46.76 5.47 35.73
CA ALA A 17 -45.65 5.37 36.67
C ALA A 17 -44.87 4.08 36.40
N LEU A 18 -43.82 4.15 35.58
CA LEU A 18 -42.83 3.08 35.49
C LEU A 18 -41.92 3.13 36.73
N GLN A 19 -42.24 2.29 37.70
CA GLN A 19 -41.34 1.90 38.78
C GLN A 19 -40.04 1.34 38.18
N ARG A 20 -38.90 1.97 38.49
CA ARG A 20 -37.58 1.44 38.15
C ARG A 20 -37.26 0.28 39.08
N SER A 21 -37.16 -0.93 38.55
CA SER A 21 -36.63 -2.09 39.24
C SER A 21 -35.13 -1.92 39.46
N PHE A 22 -34.71 -1.93 40.73
CA PHE A 22 -33.30 -1.94 41.12
C PHE A 22 -32.64 -3.24 40.65
N SER A 23 -31.52 -3.12 39.93
CA SER A 23 -30.68 -4.24 39.52
C SER A 23 -29.86 -4.73 40.71
N THR A 24 -30.10 -5.96 41.15
CA THR A 24 -29.27 -6.65 42.15
C THR A 24 -28.17 -7.42 41.43
N SER A 25 -26.93 -6.92 41.52
CA SER A 25 -25.74 -7.64 41.05
C SER A 25 -25.42 -8.83 41.97
N PRO A 26 -25.09 -10.02 41.45
CA PRO A 26 -24.72 -11.16 42.28
C PRO A 26 -23.32 -10.99 42.90
N GLN A 27 -23.22 -11.29 44.21
CA GLN A 27 -21.96 -11.28 44.97
C GLN A 27 -21.05 -12.44 44.54
N TRP A 28 -19.81 -12.13 44.16
CA TRP A 28 -18.77 -13.12 43.86
C TRP A 28 -18.44 -13.96 45.10
N GLN A 29 -18.80 -15.25 45.05
CA GLN A 29 -18.36 -16.24 46.02
C GLN A 29 -16.97 -16.78 45.65
N LYS A 30 -16.06 -16.75 46.62
CA LYS A 30 -14.67 -17.21 46.54
C LYS A 30 -14.67 -18.74 46.56
N LYS A 31 -14.28 -19.39 45.45
CA LYS A 31 -14.07 -20.84 45.39
C LYS A 31 -12.70 -21.18 45.98
N SER A 32 -12.69 -21.98 47.05
CA SER A 32 -11.52 -22.58 47.67
C SER A 32 -11.00 -23.77 46.86
N GLY A 33 -9.67 -23.94 46.84
CA GLY A 33 -9.00 -25.24 46.66
C GLY A 33 -8.76 -25.71 45.24
N GLY A 34 -7.51 -25.56 44.77
CA GLY A 34 -6.98 -26.30 43.62
C GLY A 34 -5.74 -25.65 43.01
N LYS A 35 -4.54 -26.07 43.42
CA LYS A 35 -3.28 -25.75 42.72
C LYS A 35 -3.28 -26.42 41.34
N PRO A 36 -2.69 -25.76 40.33
CA PRO A 36 -1.64 -26.44 39.58
C PRO A 36 -0.36 -25.59 39.43
N SER A 37 0.73 -26.34 39.41
CA SER A 37 2.12 -26.03 39.07
C SER A 37 2.40 -24.76 38.26
N GLN A 38 3.31 -23.93 38.79
CA GLN A 38 4.06 -22.96 37.99
C GLN A 38 5.05 -23.70 37.09
N GLU A 39 4.74 -23.82 35.80
CA GLU A 39 5.76 -23.98 34.77
C GLU A 39 6.31 -22.60 34.42
N ALA A 40 7.58 -22.38 34.76
CA ALA A 40 8.35 -21.22 34.37
C ALA A 40 8.58 -21.25 32.84
N LYS A 41 7.65 -20.65 32.08
CA LYS A 41 7.99 -20.16 30.74
C LYS A 41 8.91 -18.96 30.91
N GLN A 42 10.20 -19.22 30.67
CA GLN A 42 11.24 -18.21 30.49
C GLN A 42 10.73 -17.15 29.51
N ALA A 43 10.37 -15.99 30.04
CA ALA A 43 10.28 -14.77 29.26
C ALA A 43 11.71 -14.43 28.85
N ASN A 44 11.98 -14.55 27.56
CA ASN A 44 13.18 -14.02 26.90
C ASN A 44 13.40 -12.59 27.40
N PRO A 45 14.56 -12.24 28.00
CA PRO A 45 14.74 -10.93 28.59
C PRO A 45 14.60 -9.90 27.48
N LYS A 46 13.67 -8.95 27.69
CA LYS A 46 13.71 -7.64 27.04
C LYS A 46 15.16 -7.20 27.07
N SER A 47 15.74 -7.05 25.89
CA SER A 47 17.09 -6.54 25.71
C SER A 47 17.27 -5.34 26.59
N SER A 48 18.11 -5.54 27.59
CA SER A 48 18.73 -4.53 28.40
C SER A 48 19.43 -3.54 27.47
N VAL A 49 18.82 -2.38 27.26
CA VAL A 49 19.59 -1.15 27.18
C VAL A 49 18.81 -0.14 28.00
N SER A 50 19.26 0.07 29.23
CA SER A 50 19.13 1.37 29.88
C SER A 50 19.99 2.35 29.08
N ALA A 51 19.56 2.66 27.85
CA ALA A 51 20.17 3.71 27.07
C ALA A 51 19.67 4.99 27.69
N GLU A 52 20.57 5.83 28.18
CA GLU A 52 20.27 7.22 28.37
C GLU A 52 19.66 7.71 27.05
N GLU A 53 18.35 7.98 27.04
CA GLU A 53 17.65 8.37 25.82
C GLU A 53 18.16 9.75 25.41
N ASP A 54 19.16 9.77 24.54
CA ASP A 54 19.76 10.99 24.01
C ASP A 54 18.68 11.77 23.23
N PRO A 55 18.32 13.00 23.66
CA PRO A 55 17.35 13.83 22.96
C PRO A 55 17.75 14.16 21.51
N TYR A 56 19.03 13.98 21.15
CA TYR A 56 19.55 14.23 19.80
C TYR A 56 19.60 12.99 18.90
N ASP A 57 19.13 11.82 19.35
CA ASP A 57 19.06 10.63 18.52
C ASP A 57 17.92 10.72 17.48
N PHE A 58 18.30 11.04 16.24
CA PHE A 58 17.41 11.06 15.08
C PHE A 58 17.54 9.83 14.17
N THR A 59 18.35 8.83 14.52
CA THR A 59 18.62 7.66 13.66
C THR A 59 17.33 6.95 13.23
N THR A 60 16.39 6.78 14.17
CA THR A 60 15.09 6.17 13.89
C THR A 60 14.21 7.01 12.97
N LEU A 61 14.29 8.34 13.08
CA LEU A 61 13.55 9.27 12.21
C LEU A 61 14.11 9.24 10.78
N GLU A 62 15.43 9.29 10.65
CA GLU A 62 16.12 9.23 9.36
C GLU A 62 15.87 7.89 8.65
N ALA A 63 15.89 6.77 9.38
CA ALA A 63 15.57 5.45 8.84
C ALA A 63 14.11 5.33 8.39
N ASP A 64 13.15 5.83 9.17
CA ASP A 64 11.72 5.84 8.80
C ASP A 64 11.49 6.70 7.54
N ILE A 65 12.16 7.86 7.42
CA ILE A 65 12.08 8.71 6.24
C ILE A 65 12.74 8.03 5.02
N ALA A 66 13.94 7.48 5.17
CA ALA A 66 14.65 6.81 4.09
C ALA A 66 13.86 5.62 3.53
N SER A 67 13.35 4.75 4.40
CA SER A 67 12.50 3.62 3.99
C SER A 67 11.21 4.06 3.29
N SER A 68 10.62 5.19 3.71
CA SER A 68 9.46 5.77 3.04
C SER A 68 9.79 6.28 1.63
N ILE A 69 10.97 6.89 1.45
CA ILE A 69 11.48 7.35 0.15
C ILE A 69 11.80 6.16 -0.76
N GLU A 70 12.40 5.09 -0.25
CA GLU A 70 12.68 3.87 -1.02
C GLU A 70 11.40 3.20 -1.53
N ARG A 71 10.38 3.10 -0.67
CA ARG A 71 9.06 2.60 -1.06
C ARG A 71 8.45 3.46 -2.16
N LEU A 72 8.49 4.78 -2.00
CA LEU A 72 8.03 5.72 -3.03
C LEU A 72 8.77 5.53 -4.36
N LYS A 73 10.10 5.42 -4.34
CA LYS A 73 10.90 5.17 -5.55
C LYS A 73 10.53 3.84 -6.20
N THR A 74 10.30 2.80 -5.41
CA THR A 74 9.90 1.47 -5.89
C THR A 74 8.53 1.51 -6.55
N ASP A 75 7.55 2.16 -5.90
CA ASP A 75 6.20 2.34 -6.43
C ASP A 75 6.22 3.16 -7.72
N LEU A 76 6.94 4.28 -7.73
CA LEU A 76 7.09 5.11 -8.93
C LEU A 76 7.84 4.38 -10.06
N SER A 77 8.78 3.50 -9.75
CA SER A 77 9.51 2.72 -10.78
C SER A 77 8.59 1.72 -11.47
N LYS A 78 7.67 1.09 -10.72
CA LYS A 78 6.64 0.22 -11.31
C LYS A 78 5.69 1.00 -12.22
N LEU A 79 5.33 2.22 -11.83
CA LEU A 79 4.47 3.11 -12.61
C LEU A 79 5.20 3.77 -13.80
N ARG A 80 6.54 3.97 -13.71
CA ARG A 80 7.41 4.63 -14.71
C ARG A 80 7.32 4.05 -16.12
N ALA A 81 6.72 2.88 -16.26
CA ALA A 81 6.28 2.30 -17.52
C ALA A 81 5.29 3.16 -18.34
N GLY A 82 4.89 4.33 -17.84
CA GLY A 82 4.09 5.36 -18.53
C GLY A 82 4.73 5.95 -19.79
N GLY A 83 5.02 5.09 -20.78
CA GLY A 83 5.59 5.41 -22.08
C GLY A 83 6.36 4.22 -22.69
N ARG A 84 6.88 3.33 -21.83
CA ARG A 84 7.61 2.11 -22.21
C ARG A 84 6.92 0.92 -21.57
N PHE A 85 6.50 -0.02 -22.41
CA PHE A 85 5.88 -1.26 -21.96
C PHE A 85 6.77 -2.02 -20.97
N ASN A 86 6.19 -2.43 -19.84
CA ASN A 86 6.86 -3.30 -18.89
C ASN A 86 6.78 -4.76 -19.37
N PRO A 87 7.91 -5.42 -19.70
CA PRO A 87 7.93 -6.82 -20.13
C PRO A 87 7.40 -7.76 -19.04
N GLU A 88 7.59 -7.40 -17.75
CA GLU A 88 7.10 -8.15 -16.60
C GLU A 88 5.59 -8.42 -16.63
N VAL A 89 4.81 -7.54 -17.28
CA VAL A 89 3.36 -7.69 -17.37
C VAL A 89 2.98 -8.86 -18.28
N VAL A 90 3.71 -9.06 -19.38
CA VAL A 90 3.54 -10.22 -20.27
C VAL A 90 4.20 -11.47 -19.70
N GLU A 91 5.34 -11.34 -19.02
CA GLU A 91 6.01 -12.49 -18.36
C GLU A 91 5.15 -13.14 -17.27
N ASN A 92 4.41 -12.33 -16.49
CA ASN A 92 3.51 -12.82 -15.44
C ASN A 92 2.16 -13.35 -15.97
N LEU A 93 1.94 -13.29 -17.28
CA LEU A 93 0.72 -13.79 -17.90
C LEU A 93 0.61 -15.30 -17.68
N ARG A 94 -0.61 -15.75 -17.41
CA ARG A 94 -0.92 -17.15 -17.09
C ARG A 94 -1.30 -17.89 -18.37
N VAL A 95 -0.51 -18.90 -18.72
CA VAL A 95 -0.70 -19.73 -19.93
C VAL A 95 -1.04 -21.16 -19.52
N GLN A 96 -1.98 -21.77 -20.23
CA GLN A 96 -2.29 -23.19 -20.11
C GLN A 96 -1.63 -23.95 -21.27
N PRO A 97 -0.45 -24.57 -21.07
CA PRO A 97 0.33 -25.16 -22.16
C PRO A 97 -0.36 -26.34 -22.84
N GLN A 98 -1.24 -27.06 -22.13
CA GLN A 98 -2.02 -28.19 -22.66
C GLN A 98 -3.52 -27.93 -22.53
N LYS A 99 -4.24 -28.18 -23.62
CA LYS A 99 -5.70 -28.03 -23.70
C LYS A 99 -6.38 -29.09 -22.82
N GLY A 100 -7.03 -28.66 -21.74
CA GLY A 100 -7.78 -29.53 -20.82
C GLY A 100 -7.08 -29.85 -19.50
N SER A 101 -5.84 -29.40 -19.29
CA SER A 101 -5.20 -29.44 -17.97
C SER A 101 -5.54 -28.17 -17.18
N ASN A 102 -5.80 -28.29 -15.88
CA ASN A 102 -5.96 -27.14 -14.98
C ASN A 102 -4.62 -26.50 -14.59
N GLN A 103 -3.49 -26.99 -15.13
CA GLN A 103 -2.18 -26.48 -14.78
C GLN A 103 -1.92 -25.18 -15.53
N THR A 104 -1.70 -24.12 -14.74
CA THR A 104 -1.47 -22.78 -15.25
C THR A 104 -0.04 -22.37 -14.95
N VAL A 105 0.76 -22.18 -15.99
CA VAL A 105 2.18 -21.82 -15.90
C VAL A 105 2.33 -20.33 -16.22
N LYS A 106 3.40 -19.69 -15.73
CA LYS A 106 3.71 -18.33 -16.16
C LYS A 106 4.28 -18.34 -17.57
N LEU A 107 4.01 -17.29 -18.34
CA LEU A 107 4.54 -17.15 -19.68
C LEU A 107 6.07 -17.13 -19.67
N SER A 108 6.70 -16.58 -18.63
CA SER A 108 8.16 -16.61 -18.40
C SER A 108 8.80 -17.99 -18.45
N ASP A 109 8.06 -19.04 -18.08
CA ASP A 109 8.62 -20.39 -17.97
C ASP A 109 8.54 -21.14 -19.30
N VAL A 110 7.68 -20.66 -20.22
CA VAL A 110 7.39 -21.29 -21.52
C VAL A 110 7.96 -20.47 -22.69
N ALA A 111 8.15 -19.17 -22.48
CA ALA A 111 8.60 -18.24 -23.50
C ALA A 111 9.51 -17.14 -22.93
N GLN A 112 10.48 -16.71 -23.73
CA GLN A 112 11.36 -15.60 -23.43
C GLN A 112 10.79 -14.31 -24.01
N VAL A 113 10.65 -13.28 -23.18
CA VAL A 113 10.13 -11.95 -23.57
C VAL A 113 11.30 -10.98 -23.74
N ILE A 114 11.44 -10.43 -24.94
CA ILE A 114 12.52 -9.50 -25.30
C ILE A 114 11.91 -8.17 -25.76
N PRO A 115 11.99 -7.09 -24.97
CA PRO A 115 11.49 -5.78 -25.37
C PRO A 115 12.43 -5.14 -26.41
N LYS A 116 11.90 -4.78 -27.59
CA LYS A 116 12.58 -4.00 -28.63
C LYS A 116 11.87 -2.66 -28.83
N GLY A 117 12.03 -1.76 -27.87
CA GLY A 117 11.42 -0.44 -27.91
C GLY A 117 9.89 -0.49 -27.78
N ARG A 118 9.18 -0.33 -28.90
CA ARG A 118 7.69 -0.37 -28.96
C ARG A 118 7.13 -1.70 -29.43
N THR A 119 8.00 -2.63 -29.85
CA THR A 119 7.63 -4.01 -30.14
C THR A 119 8.23 -4.92 -29.08
N VAL A 120 7.53 -5.98 -28.73
CA VAL A 120 8.02 -7.03 -27.84
C VAL A 120 8.08 -8.32 -28.62
N GLN A 121 9.24 -8.97 -28.56
CA GLN A 121 9.47 -10.26 -29.17
C GLN A 121 9.28 -11.32 -28.10
N VAL A 122 8.34 -12.23 -28.33
CA VAL A 122 8.12 -13.40 -27.48
C VAL A 122 8.61 -14.61 -28.25
N ILE A 123 9.68 -15.24 -27.75
CA ILE A 123 10.25 -16.46 -28.32
C ILE A 123 9.72 -17.64 -27.50
N VAL A 124 8.90 -18.48 -28.10
CA VAL A 124 8.34 -19.66 -27.44
C VAL A 124 9.36 -20.81 -27.51
N GLY A 125 9.55 -21.54 -26.42
CA GLY A 125 10.53 -22.63 -26.37
C GLY A 125 10.18 -23.82 -27.28
N GLU A 126 8.89 -24.15 -27.38
CA GLU A 126 8.41 -25.31 -28.14
C GLU A 126 7.26 -24.94 -29.09
N SER A 127 7.18 -25.62 -30.24
CA SER A 127 6.15 -25.37 -31.26
C SER A 127 4.73 -25.66 -30.76
N ASP A 128 4.60 -26.63 -29.87
CA ASP A 128 3.29 -27.08 -29.34
C ASP A 128 2.66 -26.01 -28.44
N HIS A 129 3.48 -25.16 -27.84
CA HIS A 129 3.04 -24.07 -26.96
C HIS A 129 2.71 -22.77 -27.69
N LEU A 130 2.98 -22.67 -29.00
CA LEU A 130 2.71 -21.45 -29.77
C LEU A 130 1.24 -21.03 -29.76
N LYS A 131 0.33 -21.99 -30.01
CA LYS A 131 -1.11 -21.72 -30.04
C LYS A 131 -1.64 -21.31 -28.66
N PRO A 132 -1.36 -22.06 -27.57
CA PRO A 132 -1.74 -21.63 -26.22
C PRO A 132 -1.21 -20.26 -25.82
N VAL A 133 0.05 -19.95 -26.12
CA VAL A 133 0.67 -18.65 -25.79
C VAL A 133 -0.02 -17.52 -26.57
N SER A 134 -0.23 -17.69 -27.88
CA SER A 134 -0.90 -16.70 -28.72
C SER A 134 -2.34 -16.42 -28.26
N THR A 135 -3.09 -17.48 -27.92
CA THR A 135 -4.44 -17.33 -27.37
C THR A 135 -4.42 -16.64 -26.02
N ALA A 136 -3.52 -17.03 -25.11
CA ALA A 136 -3.43 -16.44 -23.77
C ALA A 136 -3.08 -14.95 -23.80
N ILE A 137 -2.19 -14.53 -24.70
CA ILE A 137 -1.85 -13.11 -24.92
C ILE A 137 -3.07 -12.36 -25.46
N SER A 138 -3.76 -12.91 -26.47
CA SER A 138 -4.92 -12.28 -27.09
C SER A 138 -6.12 -12.16 -26.15
N SER A 139 -6.34 -13.15 -25.27
CA SER A 139 -7.42 -13.15 -24.27
C SER A 139 -7.09 -12.32 -23.03
N SER A 140 -5.86 -11.85 -22.88
CA SER A 140 -5.46 -11.10 -21.70
C SER A 140 -6.09 -9.72 -21.64
N THR A 141 -6.12 -9.14 -20.45
CA THR A 141 -6.56 -7.76 -20.21
C THR A 141 -5.69 -6.69 -20.87
N LEU A 142 -4.61 -7.10 -21.57
CA LEU A 142 -3.65 -6.21 -22.22
C LEU A 142 -4.04 -5.86 -23.65
N SER A 143 -5.05 -6.52 -24.24
CA SER A 143 -5.54 -6.25 -25.61
C SER A 143 -4.43 -6.20 -26.68
N LEU A 144 -3.38 -6.99 -26.51
CA LEU A 144 -2.26 -7.08 -27.44
C LEU A 144 -2.53 -8.17 -28.48
N THR A 145 -2.20 -7.88 -29.74
CA THR A 145 -2.34 -8.83 -30.85
C THR A 145 -0.98 -9.46 -31.20
N PRO A 146 -0.78 -10.77 -30.99
CA PRO A 146 0.41 -11.48 -31.42
C PRO A 146 0.43 -11.60 -32.95
N GLN A 147 1.48 -11.08 -33.57
CA GLN A 147 1.78 -11.24 -34.99
C GLN A 147 2.93 -12.26 -35.13
N PRO A 148 2.80 -13.28 -36.00
CA PRO A 148 3.94 -14.13 -36.33
C PRO A 148 5.04 -13.32 -37.06
N ASP A 149 6.27 -13.84 -37.07
CA ASP A 149 7.38 -13.19 -37.78
C ASP A 149 7.04 -12.97 -39.27
N PRO A 150 7.05 -11.72 -39.78
CA PRO A 150 6.77 -11.42 -41.18
C PRO A 150 7.80 -12.03 -42.15
N THR A 151 8.96 -12.44 -41.65
CA THR A 151 10.07 -12.99 -42.46
C THR A 151 9.98 -14.51 -42.63
N GLY A 152 9.06 -15.19 -41.92
CA GLY A 152 8.88 -16.65 -41.99
C GLY A 152 10.09 -17.48 -41.54
N SER A 153 11.14 -16.84 -41.02
CA SER A 153 12.41 -17.50 -40.69
C SER A 153 12.40 -18.19 -39.33
N ASN A 154 11.57 -17.71 -38.39
CA ASN A 154 11.39 -18.32 -37.06
C ASN A 154 9.91 -18.55 -36.74
N PRO A 155 9.39 -19.79 -36.84
CA PRO A 155 7.99 -20.08 -36.53
C PRO A 155 7.67 -19.94 -35.03
N LEU A 156 8.70 -19.92 -34.18
CA LEU A 156 8.60 -19.81 -32.72
C LEU A 156 8.49 -18.36 -32.21
N LEU A 157 8.64 -17.37 -33.10
CA LEU A 157 8.71 -15.96 -32.76
C LEU A 157 7.34 -15.28 -32.93
N LEU A 158 6.88 -14.61 -31.87
CA LEU A 158 5.68 -13.77 -31.86
C LEU A 158 6.08 -12.32 -31.58
N LEU A 159 5.63 -11.40 -32.43
CA LEU A 159 5.79 -9.97 -32.27
C LEU A 159 4.51 -9.37 -31.68
N LEU A 160 4.66 -8.59 -30.61
CA LEU A 160 3.61 -7.79 -30.00
C LEU A 160 3.89 -6.33 -30.29
N SER A 161 2.96 -5.64 -30.94
CA SER A 161 3.03 -4.19 -31.14
C SER A 161 2.31 -3.50 -29.98
N ILE A 162 3.03 -2.65 -29.25
CA ILE A 162 2.42 -1.90 -28.15
C ILE A 162 1.83 -0.60 -28.72
N PRO A 163 0.51 -0.38 -28.59
CA PRO A 163 -0.11 0.88 -29.00
C PRO A 163 0.39 2.05 -28.14
N PRO A 164 0.32 3.30 -28.64
CA PRO A 164 0.69 4.46 -27.83
C PRO A 164 -0.24 4.55 -26.60
N PRO A 165 0.29 4.97 -25.44
CA PRO A 165 -0.54 5.13 -24.24
C PRO A 165 -1.61 6.20 -24.50
N THR A 166 -2.87 5.82 -24.34
CA THR A 166 -4.04 6.70 -24.50
C THR A 166 -4.06 7.77 -23.41
N ALA A 167 -4.78 8.88 -23.64
CA ALA A 167 -4.90 9.96 -22.67
C ALA A 167 -5.45 9.48 -21.31
N ASP A 168 -6.36 8.51 -21.30
CA ASP A 168 -6.94 7.97 -20.06
C ASP A 168 -5.94 7.12 -19.27
N SER A 169 -5.11 6.31 -19.94
CA SER A 169 -4.04 5.54 -19.29
C SER A 169 -2.98 6.47 -18.67
N ARG A 170 -2.64 7.57 -19.34
CA ARG A 170 -1.75 8.62 -18.79
C ARG A 170 -2.36 9.28 -17.56
N ARG A 171 -3.66 9.63 -17.59
CA ARG A 171 -4.36 10.21 -16.44
C ARG A 171 -4.41 9.24 -15.26
N ALA A 172 -4.64 7.95 -15.50
CA ALA A 172 -4.65 6.93 -14.46
C ALA A 172 -3.27 6.79 -13.79
N THR A 173 -2.19 6.72 -14.57
CA THR A 173 -0.82 6.63 -14.03
C THR A 173 -0.41 7.88 -13.26
N LEU A 174 -0.80 9.08 -13.72
CA LEU A 174 -0.60 10.32 -12.96
C LEU A 174 -1.36 10.30 -11.62
N ALA A 175 -2.61 9.85 -11.61
CA ALA A 175 -3.40 9.74 -10.39
C ALA A 175 -2.86 8.70 -9.41
N GLU A 176 -2.22 7.63 -9.90
CA GLU A 176 -1.53 6.66 -9.05
C GLU A 176 -0.23 7.23 -8.49
N ALA A 177 0.54 7.97 -9.29
CA ALA A 177 1.74 8.66 -8.84
C ALA A 177 1.43 9.72 -7.77
N THR A 178 0.32 10.46 -7.91
CA THR A 178 -0.11 11.41 -6.86
C THR A 178 -0.45 10.69 -5.56
N LYS A 179 -1.23 9.60 -5.63
CA LYS A 179 -1.56 8.76 -4.46
C LYS A 179 -0.31 8.19 -3.79
N ALA A 180 0.67 7.75 -4.54
CA ALA A 180 1.95 7.26 -3.99
C ALA A 180 2.71 8.38 -3.26
N GLY A 181 2.75 9.58 -3.84
CA GLY A 181 3.34 10.76 -3.20
C GLY A 181 2.62 11.16 -1.90
N GLU A 182 1.29 11.13 -1.88
CA GLU A 182 0.49 11.41 -0.69
C GLU A 182 0.76 10.39 0.43
N LYS A 183 0.85 9.09 0.11
CA LYS A 183 1.22 8.05 1.07
C LYS A 183 2.59 8.30 1.69
N ALA A 184 3.59 8.62 0.88
CA ALA A 184 4.95 8.93 1.37
C ALA A 184 4.95 10.20 2.24
N SER A 185 4.20 11.23 1.83
CA SER A 185 4.05 12.47 2.61
C SER A 185 3.39 12.22 3.97
N THR A 186 2.37 11.36 4.03
CA THR A 186 1.74 10.95 5.29
C THR A 186 2.70 10.15 6.17
N ALA A 187 3.47 9.21 5.60
CA ALA A 187 4.47 8.45 6.35
C ALA A 187 5.55 9.34 7.00
N VAL A 188 6.01 10.39 6.31
CA VAL A 188 6.94 11.39 6.88
C VAL A 188 6.28 12.16 8.03
N ARG A 189 5.00 12.53 7.92
CA ARG A 189 4.26 13.17 9.03
C ARG A 189 4.11 12.26 10.23
N ASP A 190 3.86 10.97 9.99
CA ASP A 190 3.76 9.96 11.05
C ASP A 190 5.10 9.76 11.76
N ALA A 191 6.20 9.70 11.01
CA ALA A 191 7.56 9.62 11.55
C ALA A 191 7.90 10.83 12.44
N ARG A 192 7.58 12.05 11.98
CA ARG A 192 7.67 13.27 12.81
C ARG A 192 6.83 13.14 14.09
N GLY A 193 5.60 12.64 13.96
CA GLY A 193 4.70 12.42 15.09
C GLY A 193 5.27 11.45 16.13
N LYS A 194 5.91 10.36 15.70
CA LYS A 194 6.60 9.42 16.60
C LYS A 194 7.75 10.10 17.35
N GLN A 195 8.60 10.84 16.65
CA GLN A 195 9.73 11.52 17.29
C GLN A 195 9.26 12.62 18.26
N GLN A 196 8.21 13.37 17.89
CA GLN A 196 7.64 14.38 18.78
C GLN A 196 7.01 13.76 20.04
N LYS A 197 6.41 12.56 19.94
CA LYS A 197 5.94 11.80 21.11
C LYS A 197 7.10 11.38 22.02
N LYS A 198 8.23 10.93 21.46
CA LYS A 198 9.44 10.61 22.23
C LYS A 198 9.97 11.85 22.97
N LEU A 199 10.11 12.99 22.29
CA LEU A 199 10.55 14.24 22.93
C LEU A 199 9.61 14.69 24.05
N ARG A 200 8.29 14.53 23.88
CA ARG A 200 7.31 14.81 24.95
C ARG A 200 7.43 13.84 26.13
N ALA A 201 7.71 12.56 25.88
CA ALA A 201 7.94 11.58 26.94
C ALA A 201 9.17 11.95 27.78
N LEU A 202 10.27 12.33 27.12
CA LEU A 202 11.48 12.84 27.79
C LEU A 202 11.22 14.09 28.63
N GLN A 203 10.39 15.01 28.11
CA GLN A 203 9.98 16.20 28.84
C GLN A 203 9.21 15.87 30.12
N LEU A 204 8.28 14.91 30.05
CA LEU A 204 7.50 14.45 31.21
C LEU A 204 8.35 13.69 32.22
N ALA A 205 9.30 12.89 31.73
CA ALA A 205 10.26 12.16 32.57
C ALA A 205 11.29 13.08 33.25
N LYS A 206 11.41 14.35 32.83
CA LYS A 206 12.40 15.33 33.30
C LYS A 206 13.85 14.80 33.23
N SER A 207 14.11 13.84 32.34
CA SER A 207 15.44 13.24 32.14
C SER A 207 16.40 14.19 31.41
N VAL A 208 15.88 15.22 30.74
CA VAL A 208 16.63 16.13 29.88
C VAL A 208 16.30 17.60 30.21
N ARG A 209 17.29 18.50 30.07
CA ARG A 209 17.09 19.95 30.23
C ARG A 209 16.10 20.51 29.19
N PRO A 210 15.27 21.51 29.57
CA PRO A 210 14.31 22.12 28.65
C PRO A 210 14.98 22.82 27.45
N ASP A 211 16.21 23.32 27.60
CA ASP A 211 16.95 23.96 26.51
C ASP A 211 17.37 22.95 25.44
N ASP A 212 17.79 21.76 25.85
CA ASP A 212 18.21 20.70 24.93
C ASP A 212 17.01 20.14 24.16
N LEU A 213 15.85 20.01 24.81
CA LEU A 213 14.61 19.64 24.12
C LEU A 213 14.18 20.66 23.06
N LYS A 214 14.37 21.96 23.31
CA LYS A 214 14.09 23.01 22.31
C LYS A 214 15.03 22.91 21.11
N LYS A 215 16.33 22.69 21.35
CA LYS A 215 17.33 22.51 20.29
C LYS A 215 17.06 21.24 19.48
N ALA A 216 16.78 20.12 20.15
CA ALA A 216 16.42 18.85 19.53
C ALA A 216 15.16 18.99 18.66
N GLY A 217 14.13 19.69 19.12
CA GLY A 217 12.94 19.98 18.32
C GLY A 217 13.25 20.78 17.04
N GLY A 218 14.14 21.77 17.12
CA GLY A 218 14.58 22.54 15.94
C GLY A 218 15.42 21.71 14.96
N LEU A 219 16.27 20.80 15.45
CA LEU A 219 17.04 19.90 14.60
C LEU A 219 16.16 18.83 13.94
N MET A 220 15.20 18.28 14.69
CA MET A 220 14.20 17.35 14.17
C MET A 220 13.44 17.96 12.99
N GLU A 221 12.97 19.20 13.10
CA GLU A 221 12.22 19.85 12.02
C GLU A 221 13.09 20.02 10.77
N LYS A 222 14.37 20.37 10.91
CA LYS A 222 15.31 20.46 9.77
C LYS A 222 15.48 19.12 9.05
N VAL A 223 15.51 18.00 9.78
CA VAL A 223 15.60 16.65 9.18
C VAL A 223 14.31 16.34 8.42
N VAL A 224 13.16 16.64 9.01
CA VAL A 224 11.84 16.41 8.38
C VAL A 224 11.65 17.29 7.14
N GLU A 225 12.05 18.57 7.19
CA GLU A 225 12.00 19.48 6.04
C GLU A 225 12.82 18.97 4.86
N LYS A 226 14.03 18.46 5.12
CA LYS A 226 14.86 17.80 4.09
C LYS A 226 14.16 16.60 3.48
N GLY A 227 13.64 15.69 4.30
CA GLY A 227 12.89 14.52 3.84
C GLY A 227 11.64 14.87 3.04
N ALA A 228 10.87 15.88 3.48
CA ALA A 228 9.69 16.36 2.78
C ALA A 228 10.03 17.00 1.42
N ALA A 229 11.12 17.78 1.36
CA ALA A 229 11.62 18.36 0.12
C ALA A 229 12.08 17.28 -0.87
N GLU A 230 12.72 16.22 -0.39
CA GLU A 230 13.12 15.08 -1.22
C GLU A 230 11.92 14.32 -1.79
N VAL A 231 10.90 14.03 -0.97
CA VAL A 231 9.65 13.41 -1.43
C VAL A 231 9.02 14.25 -2.53
N LYS A 232 8.91 15.58 -2.35
CA LYS A 232 8.37 16.49 -3.36
C LYS A 232 9.18 16.45 -4.66
N ARG A 233 10.51 16.52 -4.58
CA ARG A 233 11.40 16.45 -5.76
C ARG A 233 11.22 15.14 -6.54
N VAL A 234 11.12 14.01 -5.85
CA VAL A 234 10.94 12.69 -6.47
C VAL A 234 9.59 12.60 -7.19
N VAL A 235 8.51 13.08 -6.56
CA VAL A 235 7.17 13.07 -7.17
C VAL A 235 7.10 14.01 -8.37
N ASP A 236 7.62 15.24 -8.26
CA ASP A 236 7.63 16.21 -9.35
C ASP A 236 8.47 15.72 -10.54
N GLY A 237 9.62 15.09 -10.26
CA GLY A 237 10.44 14.44 -11.26
C GLY A 237 9.70 13.32 -12.00
N ALA A 238 8.96 12.48 -11.27
CA ALA A 238 8.15 11.42 -11.87
C ALA A 238 7.00 11.97 -12.73
N ARG A 239 6.26 12.98 -12.23
CA ARG A 239 5.17 13.63 -12.97
C ARG A 239 5.62 14.19 -14.33
N LYS A 240 6.77 14.88 -14.36
CA LYS A 240 7.34 15.41 -15.61
C LYS A 240 7.65 14.30 -16.61
N VAL A 241 8.21 13.18 -16.14
CA VAL A 241 8.51 12.03 -16.99
C VAL A 241 7.22 11.46 -17.58
N PHE A 242 6.15 11.33 -16.79
CA PHE A 242 4.85 10.83 -17.24
C PHE A 242 4.15 11.73 -18.25
N ASP A 243 4.28 13.05 -18.12
CA ASP A 243 3.71 13.99 -19.11
C ASP A 243 4.51 14.00 -20.42
N SER A 244 5.83 13.79 -20.36
CA SER A 244 6.72 13.82 -21.53
C SER A 244 6.79 12.51 -22.34
N GLY A 245 6.32 11.40 -21.78
CA GLY A 245 6.29 10.06 -22.41
C GLY A 245 5.07 9.83 -23.29
#